data_AF-A0A3Q9IDC1-F1
#
_entry.id   AF-A0A3Q9IDC1-F1
#
_cell.length_a   1.000
_cell.length_b   1.000
_cell.length_c   1.000
_cell.angle_alpha   90.00
_cell.angle_beta   90.00
_cell.angle_gamma   90.00
#
_symmetry.space_group_name_H-M   'P 1'
#
loop_
_entity.id
_entity.type
_entity.pdbx_description
1 polymer ?
#
loop_
_entity_poly.entity_id
_entity_poly.type
_entity_poly.pdbx_seq_one_letter_code
_entity_poly.pdbx_strand_id
1 'polypeptide(L)'
;MEEVSYVDKLESIKSLQSTISKLENALSQMTNNGVNTTLVKKRLKAVYIGLAMLENVWNQSPHHYTQEDLAEARNVITGLFPSIENSYAKSKTGSPQRTLLERRIKALELSIQAIDELSTK
;
A
#
# COMPACT_ATOMS: atom_id res chain seq x y z
N MET A 1 -14.56 -1.84 -9.24
CA MET A 1 -14.27 -2.38 -7.89
C MET A 1 -15.55 -2.97 -7.30
N GLU A 2 -15.49 -4.07 -6.55
CA GLU A 2 -16.66 -4.58 -5.80
C GLU A 2 -17.16 -3.57 -4.74
N GLU A 3 -18.37 -3.77 -4.21
CA GLU A 3 -18.91 -2.92 -3.14
C GLU A 3 -18.13 -3.16 -1.83
N VAL A 4 -17.14 -2.31 -1.57
CA VAL A 4 -16.33 -2.34 -0.34
C VAL A 4 -17.07 -1.63 0.80
N SER A 5 -17.14 -2.27 1.97
CA SER A 5 -17.79 -1.69 3.15
C SER A 5 -17.10 -0.39 3.61
N TYR A 6 -17.86 0.53 4.23
CA TYR A 6 -17.30 1.78 4.74
C TYR A 6 -16.17 1.57 5.74
N VAL A 7 -16.30 0.56 6.61
CA VAL A 7 -15.27 0.20 7.60
C VAL A 7 -14.00 -0.24 6.89
N ASP A 8 -14.11 -1.11 5.89
CA ASP A 8 -12.96 -1.59 5.13
C ASP A 8 -12.25 -0.46 4.37
N LYS A 9 -13.02 0.49 3.82
CA LYS A 9 -12.45 1.70 3.19
C LYS A 9 -11.61 2.49 4.20
N LEU A 10 -12.19 2.82 5.35
CA LEU A 10 -11.49 3.58 6.40
C LEU A 10 -10.25 2.85 6.93
N GLU A 11 -10.37 1.55 7.21
CA GLU A 11 -9.24 0.75 7.70
C GLU A 11 -8.13 0.64 6.65
N SER A 12 -8.48 0.55 5.37
CA SER A 12 -7.51 0.50 4.28
C SER A 12 -6.74 1.80 4.14
N ILE A 13 -7.43 2.95 4.11
CA ILE A 13 -6.79 4.27 4.08
C ILE A 13 -5.83 4.43 5.27
N LYS A 14 -6.28 4.15 6.49
CA LYS A 14 -5.45 4.24 7.71
C LYS A 14 -4.24 3.29 7.67
N SER A 15 -4.44 2.08 7.16
CA SER A 15 -3.40 1.06 7.01
C SER A 15 -2.29 1.52 6.04
N LEU A 16 -2.66 2.12 4.90
CA LEU A 16 -1.70 2.69 3.95
C LEU A 16 -0.97 3.91 4.52
N GLN A 17 -1.70 4.84 5.16
CA GLN A 17 -1.10 5.99 5.83
C GLN A 17 -0.06 5.57 6.88
N SER A 18 -0.38 4.59 7.73
CA SER A 18 0.59 4.04 8.69
C SER A 18 1.80 3.38 8.00
N THR A 19 1.57 2.73 6.87
CA THR A 19 2.64 2.10 6.08
C THR A 19 3.56 3.14 5.45
N ILE A 20 3.00 4.24 4.94
CA ILE A 20 3.74 5.41 4.44
C ILE A 20 4.62 5.99 5.56
N SER A 21 4.06 6.32 6.72
CA SER A 21 4.84 6.88 7.83
C SER A 21 6.00 5.98 8.27
N LYS A 22 5.80 4.65 8.24
CA LYS A 22 6.88 3.69 8.54
C LYS A 22 7.98 3.70 7.47
N LEU A 23 7.60 3.79 6.20
CA LEU A 23 8.55 3.84 5.09
C LEU A 23 9.30 5.18 5.03
N GLU A 24 8.64 6.30 5.33
CA GLU A 24 9.26 7.63 5.48
C GLU A 24 10.31 7.61 6.60
N ASN A 25 9.95 7.08 7.77
CA ASN A 25 10.88 6.96 8.90
C ASN A 25 12.07 6.06 8.55
N ALA A 26 11.83 4.91 7.91
CA ALA A 26 12.90 4.02 7.46
C ALA A 26 13.81 4.71 6.42
N LEU A 27 13.22 5.45 5.47
CA LEU A 27 13.96 6.19 4.46
C LEU A 27 14.85 7.26 5.10
N SER A 28 14.32 8.02 6.05
CA SER A 28 15.06 9.04 6.80
C SER A 28 16.25 8.41 7.55
N GLN A 29 16.02 7.34 8.31
CA GLN A 29 17.07 6.63 9.04
C GLN A 29 18.16 6.07 8.11
N MET A 30 17.77 5.42 7.02
CA MET A 30 18.74 4.85 6.07
C MET A 30 19.54 5.93 5.34
N THR A 31 18.91 7.07 5.02
CA THR A 31 19.58 8.22 4.41
C THR A 31 20.64 8.77 5.36
N ASN A 32 20.29 8.96 6.63
CA ASN A 32 21.22 9.46 7.65
C ASN A 32 22.40 8.50 7.87
N ASN A 33 22.17 7.20 7.75
CA ASN A 33 23.18 6.17 7.92
C ASN A 33 23.99 5.88 6.63
N GLY A 34 23.73 6.60 5.53
CA GLY A 34 24.42 6.39 4.24
C GLY A 34 24.12 5.03 3.57
N VAL A 35 23.03 4.36 3.95
CA VAL A 35 22.65 3.04 3.42
C VAL A 35 21.87 3.20 2.11
N ASN A 36 21.96 2.22 1.21
CA ASN A 36 21.20 2.23 -0.05
C ASN A 36 19.68 2.32 0.19
N THR A 37 19.06 3.40 -0.28
CA THR A 37 17.63 3.70 -0.08
C THR A 37 16.73 3.32 -1.25
N THR A 38 17.28 2.81 -2.35
CA THR A 38 16.57 2.63 -3.63
C THR A 38 15.28 1.82 -3.47
N LEU A 39 15.35 0.68 -2.77
CA LEU A 39 14.18 -0.18 -2.57
C LEU A 39 13.11 0.48 -1.70
N VAL A 40 13.50 1.18 -0.63
CA VAL A 40 12.55 1.86 0.27
C VAL A 40 11.86 3.01 -0.45
N LYS A 41 12.59 3.80 -1.26
CA LYS A 41 12.00 4.85 -2.10
C LYS A 41 10.97 4.30 -3.08
N LYS A 42 11.28 3.20 -3.77
CA LYS A 42 10.34 2.55 -4.70
C LYS A 42 9.07 2.09 -3.99
N ARG A 43 9.22 1.42 -2.84
CA ARG A 43 8.09 0.96 -2.03
C ARG A 43 7.26 2.13 -1.50
N LEU A 44 7.90 3.20 -1.03
CA LEU A 44 7.21 4.39 -0.54
C LEU A 44 6.38 5.04 -1.64
N LYS A 45 6.96 5.27 -2.83
CA LYS A 45 6.25 5.81 -3.99
C LYS A 45 5.05 4.94 -4.36
N ALA A 46 5.23 3.62 -4.43
CA ALA A 46 4.15 2.71 -4.77
C ALA A 46 2.99 2.75 -3.77
N VAL A 47 3.28 2.82 -2.45
CA VAL A 47 2.22 2.91 -1.42
C VAL A 47 1.51 4.27 -1.46
N TYR A 48 2.22 5.37 -1.75
CA TYR A 48 1.57 6.67 -2.00
C TYR A 48 0.60 6.61 -3.19
N ILE A 49 1.02 5.99 -4.29
CA ILE A 49 0.16 5.83 -5.47
C ILE A 49 -1.06 4.97 -5.10
N GLY A 50 -0.87 3.85 -4.40
CA GLY A 50 -1.97 3.01 -3.93
C GLY A 50 -2.99 3.78 -3.09
N LEU A 51 -2.52 4.60 -2.14
CA LEU A 51 -3.38 5.47 -1.34
C LEU A 51 -4.15 6.47 -2.22
N ALA A 52 -3.46 7.15 -3.13
CA ALA A 52 -4.10 8.12 -4.03
C ALA A 52 -5.15 7.47 -4.94
N MET A 53 -4.94 6.23 -5.39
CA MET A 53 -5.94 5.51 -6.21
C MET A 53 -7.17 5.15 -5.38
N LEU A 54 -7.01 4.74 -4.12
CA LEU A 54 -8.15 4.52 -3.23
C LEU A 54 -8.94 5.80 -2.98
N GLU A 55 -8.25 6.91 -2.71
CA GLU A 55 -8.89 8.22 -2.53
C GLU A 55 -9.57 8.72 -3.81
N ASN A 56 -8.98 8.46 -4.98
CA ASN A 56 -9.61 8.78 -6.25
C ASN A 56 -10.89 7.97 -6.47
N VAL A 57 -10.82 6.64 -6.37
CA VAL A 57 -11.97 5.77 -6.66
C VAL A 57 -13.09 5.96 -5.63
N TRP A 58 -12.77 6.16 -4.35
CA TRP A 58 -13.79 6.27 -3.30
C TRP A 58 -14.26 7.69 -3.03
N ASN A 59 -13.40 8.70 -3.18
CA ASN A 59 -13.68 10.08 -2.79
C ASN A 59 -13.57 11.07 -3.96
N GLN A 60 -13.32 10.59 -5.19
CA GLN A 60 -13.15 11.42 -6.38
C GLN A 60 -11.98 12.42 -6.28
N SER A 61 -11.02 12.16 -5.39
CA SER A 61 -9.83 13.00 -5.25
C SER A 61 -8.99 12.92 -6.53
N PRO A 62 -8.59 14.04 -7.16
CA PRO A 62 -7.76 14.01 -8.35
C PRO A 62 -6.36 13.45 -8.05
N HIS A 63 -5.76 12.78 -9.02
CA HIS A 63 -4.36 12.36 -8.98
C HIS A 63 -3.60 12.84 -10.21
N HIS A 64 -2.27 12.85 -10.13
CA HIS A 64 -1.37 13.35 -11.18
C HIS A 64 -0.42 12.27 -11.75
N TYR A 65 -0.54 11.03 -11.26
CA TYR A 65 0.30 9.91 -11.70
C TYR A 65 0.01 9.46 -13.13
N THR A 66 1.06 9.13 -13.88
CA THR A 66 0.95 8.62 -15.25
C THR A 66 0.61 7.12 -15.27
N GLN A 67 0.26 6.58 -16.43
CA GLN A 67 0.01 5.14 -16.57
C GLN A 67 1.26 4.30 -16.26
N GLU A 68 2.46 4.80 -16.57
CA GLU A 68 3.72 4.16 -16.21
C GLU A 68 3.92 4.13 -14.69
N ASP A 69 3.60 5.23 -14.00
CA ASP A 69 3.64 5.28 -12.53
C ASP A 69 2.68 4.26 -11.92
N LEU A 70 1.45 4.15 -12.45
CA LEU A 70 0.45 3.19 -12.00
C LEU A 70 0.93 1.75 -12.21
N ALA A 71 1.47 1.43 -13.39
CA ALA A 71 2.00 0.11 -13.72
C ALA A 71 3.21 -0.26 -12.82
N GLU A 72 4.13 0.67 -12.57
CA GLU A 72 5.25 0.45 -11.66
C GLU A 72 4.74 0.21 -10.22
N ALA A 73 3.82 1.05 -9.74
CA ALA A 73 3.24 0.92 -8.40
C ALA A 73 2.56 -0.43 -8.21
N ARG A 74 1.76 -0.88 -9.18
CA ARG A 74 1.11 -2.19 -9.18
C ARG A 74 2.11 -3.33 -9.00
N ASN A 75 3.19 -3.31 -9.78
CA ASN A 75 4.25 -4.33 -9.72
C ASN A 75 4.97 -4.32 -8.37
N VAL A 76 5.29 -3.14 -7.85
CA VAL A 76 5.97 -2.99 -6.55
C VAL A 76 5.06 -3.46 -5.41
N ILE A 77 3.78 -3.09 -5.41
CA ILE A 77 2.79 -3.53 -4.40
C ILE A 77 2.64 -5.05 -4.46
N THR A 78 2.51 -5.62 -5.65
CA THR A 78 2.43 -7.07 -5.85
C THR A 78 3.66 -7.79 -5.27
N GLY A 79 4.84 -7.21 -5.45
CA GLY A 79 6.09 -7.74 -4.88
C GLY A 79 6.18 -7.68 -3.34
N LEU A 80 5.26 -6.99 -2.64
CA LEU A 80 5.23 -6.94 -1.17
C LEU A 80 4.55 -8.17 -0.55
N PHE A 81 3.57 -8.77 -1.24
CA PHE A 81 2.72 -9.82 -0.68
C PHE A 81 3.49 -11.00 -0.09
N PRO A 82 4.49 -11.61 -0.78
CA PRO A 82 5.15 -12.80 -0.25
C PRO A 82 5.76 -12.59 1.15
N SER A 83 6.31 -11.39 1.39
CA SER A 83 6.90 -11.05 2.70
C SER A 83 5.85 -10.82 3.80
N ILE A 84 4.72 -10.22 3.43
CA ILE A 84 3.60 -9.92 4.34
C ILE A 84 2.86 -11.21 4.68
N GLU A 85 2.57 -12.05 3.68
CA GLU A 85 1.94 -13.36 3.83
C GLU A 85 2.78 -14.30 4.68
N ASN A 86 4.10 -14.36 4.47
CA ASN A 86 5.00 -15.13 5.32
C ASN A 86 4.98 -14.64 6.78
N SER A 87 4.92 -13.33 6.99
CA SER A 87 4.79 -12.75 8.34
C SER A 87 3.42 -13.08 8.96
N TYR A 88 2.36 -13.09 8.15
CA TYR A 88 1.01 -13.43 8.55
C TYR A 88 0.89 -14.90 8.97
N ALA A 89 1.42 -15.80 8.15
CA ALA A 89 1.44 -17.25 8.41
C ALA A 89 2.15 -17.59 9.73
N LYS A 90 3.19 -16.83 10.09
CA LYS A 90 3.94 -16.98 11.34
C LYS A 90 3.28 -16.29 12.54
N SER A 91 2.29 -15.43 12.32
CA SER A 91 1.64 -14.67 13.40
C SER A 91 0.60 -15.51 14.14
N LYS A 92 0.56 -15.37 15.46
CA LYS A 92 -0.40 -16.08 16.32
C LYS A 92 -1.83 -15.65 15.99
N THR A 93 -2.74 -16.63 15.87
CA THR A 93 -4.18 -16.40 15.70
C THR A 93 -4.72 -15.49 16.80
N GLY A 94 -5.51 -14.48 16.42
CA GLY A 94 -6.08 -13.49 17.34
C GLY A 94 -5.09 -12.46 17.89
N SER A 95 -3.82 -12.48 17.46
CA SER A 95 -2.85 -11.45 17.89
C SER A 95 -3.11 -10.11 17.20
N PRO A 96 -2.83 -8.97 17.87
CA PRO A 96 -2.89 -7.65 17.23
C PRO A 96 -2.02 -7.55 15.97
N GLN A 97 -0.89 -8.26 15.94
CA GLN A 97 -0.01 -8.34 14.77
C GLN A 97 -0.72 -9.00 13.58
N ARG A 98 -1.45 -10.11 13.83
CA ARG A 98 -2.21 -10.80 12.79
C ARG A 98 -3.28 -9.90 12.18
N THR A 99 -4.07 -9.22 13.02
CA THR A 99 -5.09 -8.25 12.58
C THR A 99 -4.48 -7.09 11.79
N LEU A 100 -3.31 -6.58 12.22
CA LEU A 100 -2.60 -5.53 11.48
C LEU A 100 -2.17 -6.00 10.09
N LEU A 101 -1.68 -7.24 9.98
CA LEU A 101 -1.27 -7.83 8.71
C LEU A 101 -2.46 -8.08 7.78
N GLU A 102 -3.61 -8.55 8.30
CA GLU A 102 -4.86 -8.70 7.53
C GLU A 102 -5.31 -7.38 6.93
N ARG A 103 -5.36 -6.32 7.74
CA ARG A 103 -5.70 -4.97 7.27
C ARG A 103 -4.72 -4.44 6.23
N ARG A 104 -3.43 -4.76 6.35
CA ARG A 104 -2.43 -4.37 5.36
C ARG A 104 -2.59 -5.12 4.05
N ILE A 105 -2.79 -6.44 4.10
CA ILE A 105 -3.03 -7.26 2.91
C ILE A 105 -4.25 -6.71 2.17
N LYS A 106 -5.38 -6.55 2.87
CA LYS A 106 -6.61 -6.02 2.29
C LYS A 106 -6.44 -4.63 1.67
N ALA A 107 -5.73 -3.72 2.34
CA ALA A 107 -5.48 -2.38 1.82
C ALA A 107 -4.64 -2.40 0.53
N LEU A 108 -3.64 -3.28 0.43
CA LEU A 108 -2.80 -3.44 -0.75
C LEU A 108 -3.57 -4.10 -1.91
N GLU A 109 -4.43 -5.08 -1.62
CA GLU A 109 -5.32 -5.70 -2.62
C GLU A 109 -6.27 -4.67 -3.23
N LEU A 110 -6.93 -3.87 -2.39
CA LEU A 110 -7.82 -2.81 -2.85
C LEU A 110 -7.06 -1.73 -3.64
N SER A 111 -5.81 -1.43 -3.25
CA SER A 111 -4.96 -0.51 -4.00
C SER A 111 -4.67 -1.02 -5.41
N ILE A 112 -4.38 -2.32 -5.56
CA ILE A 112 -4.19 -2.95 -6.88
C ILE A 112 -5.48 -2.87 -7.70
N GLN A 113 -6.63 -3.20 -7.11
CA GLN A 113 -7.91 -3.10 -7.82
C GLN A 113 -8.20 -1.68 -8.29
N ALA A 114 -7.89 -0.67 -7.47
CA ALA A 114 -8.07 0.74 -7.82
C ALA A 114 -7.14 1.16 -8.97
N ILE A 115 -5.88 0.71 -8.94
CA ILE A 115 -4.93 0.92 -10.03
C ILE A 115 -5.46 0.29 -11.33
N ASP A 116 -5.90 -0.97 -11.27
CA ASP A 116 -6.39 -1.71 -12.43
C ASP A 116 -7.63 -1.06 -13.06
N GLU A 117 -8.53 -0.49 -12.25
CA GLU A 117 -9.70 0.25 -12.72
C GLU A 117 -9.34 1.56 -13.43
N LEU A 118 -8.26 2.23 -13.01
CA LEU A 118 -7.83 3.52 -13.59
C LEU A 118 -6.84 3.35 -14.75
N SER A 119 -6.20 2.19 -14.86
CA SER A 119 -5.35 1.84 -16.00
C SER A 119 -6.11 1.24 -17.19
N THR A 120 -7.39 0.88 -17.00
CA THR A 120 -8.26 0.35 -18.06
C THR A 120 -9.26 1.38 -18.61
N LYS A 121 -9.28 2.60 -18.04
CA LYS A 121 -10.03 3.76 -18.54
C LYS A 121 -9.15 4.62 -19.43
#